data_AF-A0A542IPH6-F1
#
_entry.id   AF-A0A542IPH6-F1
#
_cell.length_a   1.000
_cell.length_b   1.000
_cell.length_c   1.000
_cell.angle_alpha   90.00
_cell.angle_beta   90.00
_cell.angle_gamma   90.00
#
_symmetry.space_group_name_H-M   'P 1'
#
loop_
_entity.id
_entity.type
_entity.pdbx_description
1 polymer ?
#
loop_
_entity_poly.entity_id
_entity_poly.type
_entity_poly.pdbx_seq_one_letter_code
_entity_poly.pdbx_strand_id
1 'polypeptide(L)'
;MTLTHHEFWNVLHGMVLGGVFLLAFAGGLEALYSLRPEVVSGRGIRDRVGRMKVGVVAMAVAAWGTVLTGTWVVYPWYREEVATSAKTVLLSDPSTAGWHTFGMEWKEHLAWMSPILATVVAFIVVYYGMSLVRHDRIRKTAITLFALAFLFAVIAGALGALINKTASAN
;
A
#
# COMPACT_ATOMS: atom_id res chain seq x y z
N MET A 1 -24.74 16.40 -1.49
CA MET A 1 -24.34 15.45 -0.44
C MET A 1 -23.10 15.98 0.24
N THR A 2 -23.04 15.96 1.57
CA THR A 2 -21.89 16.36 2.38
C THR A 2 -21.41 15.15 3.17
N LEU A 3 -20.15 14.76 3.02
CA LEU A 3 -19.56 13.67 3.81
C LEU A 3 -19.30 14.14 5.24
N THR A 4 -19.51 13.26 6.22
CA THR A 4 -19.00 13.45 7.57
C THR A 4 -17.47 13.41 7.59
N HIS A 5 -16.87 13.88 8.69
CA HIS A 5 -15.42 13.83 8.86
C HIS A 5 -14.86 12.41 8.75
N HIS A 6 -15.53 11.42 9.36
CA HIS A 6 -15.08 10.02 9.32
C HIS A 6 -15.21 9.42 7.91
N GLU A 7 -16.32 9.68 7.22
CA GLU A 7 -16.53 9.20 5.85
C GLU A 7 -15.51 9.80 4.88
N PHE A 8 -15.21 11.09 5.00
CA PHE A 8 -14.20 11.75 4.18
C PHE A 8 -12.84 11.06 4.30
N TRP A 9 -12.37 10.83 5.53
CA TRP A 9 -11.07 10.18 5.76
C TRP A 9 -11.08 8.70 5.36
N ASN A 10 -12.19 7.99 5.55
CA ASN A 10 -12.31 6.60 5.09
C ASN A 10 -12.23 6.49 3.57
N VAL A 11 -12.87 7.41 2.84
CA VAL A 11 -12.77 7.48 1.36
C VAL A 11 -11.35 7.85 0.94
N LEU A 12 -10.74 8.87 1.57
CA LEU A 12 -9.39 9.31 1.25
C LEU A 12 -8.36 8.21 1.51
N HIS A 13 -8.40 7.57 2.68
CA HIS A 13 -7.52 6.47 3.07
C HIS A 13 -7.73 5.23 2.20
N GLY A 14 -8.98 4.74 2.13
CA GLY A 14 -9.28 3.45 1.50
C GLY A 14 -9.33 3.49 -0.01
N MET A 15 -10.06 4.46 -0.58
CA MET A 15 -10.34 4.48 -2.02
C MET A 15 -9.35 5.34 -2.80
N VAL A 16 -9.05 6.55 -2.33
CA VAL A 16 -8.17 7.48 -3.07
C VAL A 16 -6.72 7.02 -2.98
N LEU A 17 -6.17 6.90 -1.77
CA LEU A 17 -4.79 6.47 -1.58
C LEU A 17 -4.59 5.01 -2.03
N GLY A 18 -5.52 4.11 -1.68
CA GLY A 18 -5.52 2.73 -2.16
C GLY A 18 -5.60 2.63 -3.69
N GLY A 19 -6.48 3.39 -4.34
CA GLY A 19 -6.61 3.41 -5.80
C GLY A 19 -5.36 3.92 -6.50
N VAL A 20 -4.76 5.01 -6.01
CA VAL A 20 -3.49 5.52 -6.52
C VAL A 20 -2.39 4.47 -6.36
N PHE A 21 -2.32 3.82 -5.20
CA PHE A 21 -1.34 2.75 -4.94
C PHE A 21 -1.48 1.59 -5.93
N LEU A 22 -2.70 1.11 -6.21
CA LEU A 22 -2.95 0.03 -7.17
C LEU A 22 -2.52 0.40 -8.60
N LEU A 23 -2.89 1.61 -9.05
CA LEU A 23 -2.52 2.11 -10.39
C LEU A 23 -1.01 2.29 -10.52
N ALA A 24 -0.39 2.87 -9.49
CA ALA A 24 1.05 3.09 -9.44
C ALA A 24 1.84 1.77 -9.40
N PHE A 25 1.34 0.76 -8.69
CA PHE A 25 1.91 -0.59 -8.71
C PHE A 25 1.81 -1.22 -10.10
N ALA A 26 0.63 -1.25 -10.72
CA ALA A 26 0.45 -1.86 -12.03
C ALA A 26 1.36 -1.20 -13.10
N GLY A 27 1.36 0.14 -13.15
CA GLY A 27 2.21 0.90 -14.07
C GLY A 27 3.70 0.77 -13.76
N GLY A 28 4.09 0.82 -12.48
CA GLY A 28 5.48 0.68 -12.06
C GLY A 28 6.06 -0.70 -12.35
N LEU A 29 5.26 -1.76 -12.17
CA LEU A 29 5.67 -3.13 -12.42
C LEU A 29 5.84 -3.39 -13.92
N GLU A 30 4.90 -2.97 -14.76
CA GLU A 30 5.05 -3.04 -16.23
C GLU A 30 6.29 -2.27 -16.66
N ALA A 31 6.50 -1.07 -16.14
CA ALA A 31 7.63 -0.24 -16.52
C ALA A 31 8.98 -0.88 -16.13
N LEU A 32 9.08 -1.45 -14.93
CA LEU A 32 10.27 -2.18 -14.48
C LEU A 32 10.52 -3.46 -15.29
N TYR A 33 9.47 -4.25 -15.52
CA TYR A 33 9.53 -5.52 -16.26
C TYR A 33 9.88 -5.33 -17.73
N SER A 34 9.45 -4.23 -18.33
CA SER A 34 9.68 -3.87 -19.73
C SER A 34 11.07 -3.28 -20.00
N LEU A 35 11.89 -2.96 -18.99
CA LEU A 35 13.28 -2.52 -19.18
C LEU A 35 14.26 -3.62 -19.64
N ARG A 36 13.73 -4.79 -19.97
CA ARG A 36 14.52 -5.91 -20.47
C ARG A 36 15.10 -5.58 -21.86
N PRO A 37 16.40 -5.81 -22.10
CA PRO A 37 17.06 -5.45 -23.36
C PRO A 37 16.36 -6.03 -24.60
N GLU A 38 15.71 -7.18 -24.46
CA GLU A 38 14.98 -7.87 -25.53
C GLU A 38 13.67 -7.16 -25.93
N VAL A 39 13.13 -6.31 -25.06
CA VAL A 39 11.82 -5.66 -25.19
C VAL A 39 11.95 -4.14 -25.44
N VAL A 40 13.10 -3.54 -25.11
CA VAL A 40 13.33 -2.10 -25.24
C VAL A 40 13.88 -1.74 -26.61
N SER A 41 13.07 -1.09 -27.46
CA SER A 41 13.57 -0.38 -28.63
C SER A 41 14.20 0.96 -28.22
N GLY A 42 15.23 1.41 -28.94
CA GLY A 42 15.99 2.62 -28.57
C GLY A 42 15.19 3.94 -28.59
N ARG A 43 14.00 3.95 -29.19
CA ARG A 43 13.12 5.13 -29.26
C ARG A 43 12.24 5.20 -28.01
N GLY A 44 12.34 6.30 -27.26
CA GLY A 44 11.45 6.59 -26.11
C GLY A 44 11.90 6.01 -24.76
N ILE A 45 13.12 5.49 -24.63
CA ILE A 45 13.62 4.92 -23.36
C ILE A 45 13.67 5.95 -22.22
N ARG A 46 14.00 7.22 -22.53
CA ARG A 46 14.04 8.30 -21.55
C ARG A 46 12.65 8.58 -20.97
N ASP A 47 11.64 8.68 -21.83
CA ASP A 47 10.26 8.92 -21.41
C ASP A 47 9.71 7.74 -20.61
N ARG A 48 10.04 6.50 -21.01
CA ARG A 48 9.67 5.30 -20.26
C ARG A 48 10.28 5.29 -18.86
N VAL A 49 11.57 5.61 -18.73
CA VAL A 49 12.25 5.73 -17.42
C VAL A 49 11.68 6.88 -16.60
N GLY A 50 11.31 8.01 -17.22
CA GLY A 50 10.62 9.10 -16.56
C GLY A 50 9.28 8.67 -15.95
N ARG A 51 8.42 8.01 -16.73
CA ARG A 51 7.14 7.46 -16.23
C ARG A 51 7.34 6.40 -15.15
N MET A 52 8.34 5.55 -15.29
CA MET A 52 8.69 4.56 -14.27
C MET A 52 9.03 5.22 -12.93
N LYS A 53 9.87 6.27 -12.96
CA LYS A 53 10.22 7.06 -11.76
C LYS A 53 8.97 7.66 -11.11
N VAL A 54 8.09 8.26 -11.91
CA VAL A 54 6.81 8.80 -11.41
C VAL A 54 5.98 7.70 -10.76
N GLY A 55 5.82 6.54 -11.41
CA GLY A 55 5.04 5.42 -10.89
C GLY A 55 5.54 4.89 -9.55
N VAL A 56 6.83 4.59 -9.44
CA VAL A 56 7.38 4.03 -8.18
C VAL A 56 7.38 5.05 -7.04
N VAL A 57 7.61 6.33 -7.33
CA VAL A 57 7.55 7.40 -6.33
C VAL A 57 6.10 7.63 -5.90
N ALA A 58 5.16 7.67 -6.84
CA ALA A 58 3.73 7.80 -6.54
C ALA A 58 3.24 6.64 -5.66
N MET A 59 3.67 5.40 -5.94
CA MET A 59 3.34 4.25 -5.08
C MET A 59 3.91 4.41 -3.68
N ALA A 60 5.18 4.83 -3.53
CA ALA A 60 5.80 5.03 -2.23
C ALA A 60 5.06 6.13 -1.42
N VAL A 61 4.72 7.25 -2.05
CA VAL A 61 3.96 8.34 -1.42
C VAL A 61 2.56 7.88 -1.03
N ALA A 62 1.86 7.16 -1.91
CA ALA A 62 0.53 6.63 -1.62
C ALA A 62 0.56 5.59 -0.48
N ALA A 63 1.58 4.72 -0.45
CA ALA A 63 1.78 3.73 0.61
C ALA A 63 2.00 4.42 1.96
N TRP A 64 2.88 5.42 2.01
CA TRP A 64 3.09 6.22 3.22
C TRP A 64 1.80 6.92 3.62
N GLY A 65 1.16 7.66 2.71
CA GLY A 65 -0.11 8.33 2.99
C GLY A 65 -1.16 7.37 3.57
N THR A 66 -1.26 6.15 3.03
CA THR A 66 -2.16 5.11 3.54
C THR A 66 -1.80 4.73 4.97
N VAL A 67 -0.55 4.34 5.25
CA VAL A 67 -0.13 3.90 6.60
C VAL A 67 -0.24 5.01 7.63
N LEU A 68 0.19 6.23 7.29
CA LEU A 68 0.16 7.37 8.20
C LEU A 68 -1.30 7.76 8.55
N THR A 69 -2.17 7.90 7.55
CA THR A 69 -3.60 8.20 7.79
C THR A 69 -4.31 7.05 8.51
N GLY A 70 -3.97 5.80 8.19
CA GLY A 70 -4.49 4.63 8.89
C GLY A 70 -4.13 4.65 10.37
N THR A 71 -2.87 4.95 10.69
CA THR A 71 -2.33 4.89 12.06
C THR A 71 -2.80 6.04 12.95
N TRP A 72 -2.84 7.27 12.44
CA TRP A 72 -3.10 8.44 13.29
C TRP A 72 -4.45 9.10 13.08
N VAL A 73 -5.22 8.69 12.07
CA VAL A 73 -6.57 9.21 11.84
C VAL A 73 -7.61 8.13 12.02
N VAL A 74 -7.52 7.02 11.27
CA VAL A 74 -8.56 5.97 11.28
C VAL A 74 -8.47 5.08 12.52
N TYR A 75 -7.26 4.69 12.91
CA TYR A 75 -7.05 3.77 14.03
C TYR A 75 -7.50 4.30 15.41
N PRO A 76 -7.34 5.60 15.74
CA PRO A 76 -7.94 6.17 16.94
C PRO A 76 -9.44 5.88 17.07
N TRP A 77 -10.22 6.02 16.00
CA TRP A 77 -11.66 5.74 16.00
C TRP A 77 -11.98 4.27 16.23
N TYR A 78 -11.15 3.37 15.69
CA TYR A 78 -11.28 1.93 15.91
C TYR A 78 -11.19 1.56 17.41
N ARG A 79 -10.33 2.27 18.17
CA ARG A 79 -9.99 1.95 19.57
C ARG A 79 -10.62 2.86 20.62
N GLU A 80 -11.60 3.67 20.24
CA GLU A 80 -12.28 4.57 21.18
C GLU A 80 -12.87 3.80 22.38
N GLU A 81 -12.80 4.39 23.56
CA GLU A 81 -13.33 3.82 24.81
C GLU A 81 -14.85 4.01 24.93
N VAL A 82 -15.57 3.55 23.92
CA VAL A 82 -17.04 3.57 23.86
C VAL A 82 -17.55 2.18 23.49
N ALA A 83 -18.77 1.85 23.94
CA ALA A 83 -19.39 0.54 23.71
C ALA A 83 -19.54 0.20 22.22
N THR A 84 -19.67 1.23 21.37
CA THR A 84 -19.91 1.10 19.93
C THR A 84 -18.63 1.14 19.08
N SER A 85 -17.44 1.23 19.68
CA SER A 85 -16.21 1.22 18.89
C SER A 85 -15.95 -0.17 18.32
N ALA A 86 -15.33 -0.22 17.15
CA ALA A 86 -15.07 -1.48 16.45
C ALA A 86 -14.23 -2.45 17.29
N LYS A 87 -13.26 -1.96 18.07
CA LYS A 87 -12.50 -2.78 19.03
C LYS A 87 -13.42 -3.39 20.09
N THR A 88 -14.26 -2.59 20.73
CA THR A 88 -15.14 -3.06 21.82
C THR A 88 -16.13 -4.08 21.31
N VAL A 89 -16.74 -3.83 20.15
CA VAL A 89 -17.68 -4.77 19.51
C VAL A 89 -17.00 -6.13 19.25
N LEU A 90 -15.81 -6.14 18.64
CA LEU A 90 -15.07 -7.37 18.35
C LEU A 90 -14.62 -8.14 19.60
N LEU A 91 -14.39 -7.46 20.71
CA LEU A 91 -13.99 -8.09 21.97
C LEU A 91 -15.17 -8.57 22.82
N SER A 92 -16.40 -8.16 22.49
CA SER A 92 -17.59 -8.53 23.25
C SER A 92 -18.07 -9.96 22.98
N ASP A 93 -17.71 -10.54 21.83
CA ASP A 93 -17.99 -11.93 21.46
C ASP A 93 -16.68 -12.71 21.24
N PRO A 94 -16.43 -13.80 22.00
CA PRO A 94 -15.28 -14.70 21.77
C PRO A 94 -15.12 -15.17 20.33
N SER A 95 -16.21 -15.30 19.56
CA SER A 95 -16.19 -15.72 18.16
C SER A 95 -15.53 -14.69 17.22
N THR A 96 -15.47 -13.41 17.64
CA THR A 96 -14.90 -12.31 16.84
C THR A 96 -13.63 -11.70 17.43
N ALA A 97 -13.27 -12.04 18.68
CA ALA A 97 -12.10 -11.51 19.38
C ALA A 97 -10.76 -11.71 18.65
N GLY A 98 -10.65 -12.78 17.84
CA GLY A 98 -9.48 -13.04 16.98
C GLY A 98 -9.19 -11.94 15.96
N TRP A 99 -10.22 -11.22 15.50
CA TRP A 99 -10.05 -10.11 14.55
C TRP A 99 -9.29 -8.93 15.15
N HIS A 100 -9.44 -8.67 16.45
CA HIS A 100 -8.62 -7.69 17.15
C HIS A 100 -7.26 -8.28 17.54
N THR A 101 -7.27 -9.34 18.35
CA THR A 101 -6.09 -9.87 19.04
C THR A 101 -5.02 -10.43 18.10
N PHE A 102 -5.41 -10.89 16.91
CA PHE A 102 -4.47 -11.29 15.85
C PHE A 102 -4.58 -10.37 14.64
N GLY A 103 -5.78 -10.20 14.09
CA GLY A 103 -5.98 -9.50 12.82
C GLY A 103 -5.47 -8.06 12.83
N MET A 104 -5.93 -7.24 13.79
CA MET A 104 -5.49 -5.84 13.90
C MET A 104 -4.03 -5.72 14.30
N GLU A 105 -3.60 -6.42 15.35
CA GLU A 105 -2.20 -6.38 15.83
C GLU A 105 -1.22 -6.73 14.71
N TRP A 106 -1.49 -7.80 13.96
CA TRP A 106 -0.65 -8.22 12.84
C TRP A 106 -0.69 -7.25 11.67
N LYS A 107 -1.89 -6.75 11.32
CA LYS A 107 -2.08 -5.75 10.27
C LYS A 107 -1.28 -4.48 10.55
N GLU A 108 -1.32 -4.00 11.80
CA GLU A 108 -0.63 -2.78 12.22
C GLU A 108 0.87 -2.85 11.95
N HIS A 109 1.52 -3.99 12.19
CA HIS A 109 2.95 -4.16 11.95
C HIS A 109 3.27 -4.41 10.46
N LEU A 110 2.55 -5.32 9.80
CA LEU A 110 2.83 -5.65 8.40
C LEU A 110 2.56 -4.49 7.44
N ALA A 111 1.62 -3.60 7.76
CA ALA A 111 1.30 -2.46 6.91
C ALA A 111 2.53 -1.57 6.66
N TRP A 112 3.44 -1.41 7.62
CA TRP A 112 4.65 -0.58 7.50
C TRP A 112 5.69 -1.15 6.53
N MET A 113 5.66 -2.46 6.28
CA MET A 113 6.60 -3.07 5.32
C MET A 113 6.36 -2.56 3.91
N SER A 114 5.11 -2.29 3.53
CA SER A 114 4.76 -1.77 2.21
C SER A 114 5.47 -0.44 1.87
N PRO A 115 5.27 0.66 2.62
CA PRO A 115 5.90 1.93 2.30
C PRO A 115 7.42 1.90 2.40
N ILE A 116 8.00 1.16 3.35
CA ILE A 116 9.46 1.02 3.49
C ILE A 116 10.06 0.38 2.24
N LEU A 117 9.52 -0.76 1.81
CA LEU A 117 9.99 -1.44 0.61
C LEU A 117 9.74 -0.62 -0.66
N ALA A 118 8.59 0.05 -0.75
CA ALA A 118 8.30 0.96 -1.86
C ALA A 118 9.29 2.13 -1.94
N THR A 119 9.70 2.70 -0.80
CA THR A 119 10.74 3.73 -0.73
C THR A 119 12.10 3.21 -1.21
N VAL A 120 12.49 1.99 -0.81
CA VAL A 120 13.73 1.35 -1.29
C VAL A 120 13.70 1.20 -2.82
N VAL A 121 12.58 0.74 -3.38
CA VAL A 121 12.41 0.62 -4.84
C VAL A 121 12.47 1.98 -5.52
N ALA A 122 11.80 2.99 -4.97
CA ALA A 122 11.85 4.35 -5.50
C ALA A 122 13.28 4.89 -5.53
N PHE A 123 14.06 4.66 -4.46
CA PHE A 123 15.48 5.00 -4.42
C PHE A 123 16.27 4.28 -5.53
N ILE A 124 16.15 2.95 -5.64
CA ILE A 124 16.85 2.17 -6.67
C ILE A 124 16.54 2.72 -8.07
N VAL A 125 15.27 2.98 -8.36
CA VAL A 125 14.81 3.43 -9.68
C VAL A 125 15.27 4.86 -9.99
N VAL A 126 15.17 5.77 -9.02
CA VAL A 126 15.60 7.16 -9.19
C VAL A 126 17.10 7.24 -9.39
N TYR A 127 17.86 6.51 -8.55
CA TYR A 127 19.32 6.50 -8.54
C TYR A 127 19.91 5.82 -9.79
N TYR A 128 19.50 4.58 -10.10
CA TYR A 128 20.05 3.84 -11.25
C TYR A 128 19.45 4.28 -12.59
N GLY A 129 18.18 4.71 -12.63
CA GLY A 129 17.52 5.20 -13.84
C GLY A 129 17.70 4.27 -15.05
N MET A 130 18.22 4.81 -16.16
CA MET A 130 18.49 4.05 -17.38
C MET A 130 19.53 2.94 -17.20
N SER A 131 20.41 3.01 -16.18
CA SER A 131 21.40 1.97 -15.91
C SER A 131 20.76 0.65 -15.50
N LEU A 132 19.49 0.64 -15.07
CA LEU A 132 18.73 -0.59 -14.79
C LEU A 132 18.56 -1.50 -16.00
N VAL A 133 18.68 -0.98 -17.22
CA VAL A 133 18.66 -1.80 -18.46
C VAL A 133 19.84 -2.77 -18.46
N ARG A 134 21.01 -2.30 -18.04
CA ARG A 134 22.28 -3.05 -18.05
C ARG A 134 22.49 -3.90 -16.79
N HIS A 135 21.83 -3.58 -15.68
CA HIS A 135 22.02 -4.26 -14.40
C HIS A 135 20.83 -5.17 -14.05
N ASP A 136 20.79 -6.37 -14.65
CA ASP A 136 19.68 -7.31 -14.47
C ASP A 136 19.43 -7.69 -13.00
N ARG A 137 20.50 -7.93 -12.22
CA ARG A 137 20.37 -8.25 -10.78
C ARG A 137 19.66 -7.13 -10.02
N ILE A 138 20.07 -5.88 -10.22
CA ILE A 138 19.49 -4.72 -9.52
C ILE A 138 18.03 -4.54 -9.92
N ARG A 139 17.71 -4.71 -11.20
CA ARG A 139 16.33 -4.66 -11.70
C ARG A 139 15.46 -5.76 -11.10
N LYS A 140 15.95 -7.01 -11.04
CA LYS A 140 15.22 -8.13 -10.42
C LYS A 140 15.00 -7.92 -8.92
N THR A 141 15.99 -7.38 -8.22
CA THR A 141 15.84 -6.99 -6.81
C THR A 141 14.75 -5.92 -6.67
N ALA A 142 14.77 -4.87 -7.50
CA ALA A 142 13.73 -3.84 -7.48
C ALA A 142 12.33 -4.42 -7.72
N ILE A 143 12.16 -5.28 -8.73
CA ILE A 143 10.87 -5.95 -9.02
C ILE A 143 10.40 -6.80 -7.83
N THR A 144 11.31 -7.57 -7.23
CA THR A 144 10.99 -8.44 -6.09
C THR A 144 10.53 -7.62 -4.89
N LEU A 145 11.28 -6.58 -4.52
CA LEU A 145 10.91 -5.69 -3.42
C LEU A 145 9.59 -4.95 -3.70
N PHE A 146 9.35 -4.57 -4.95
CA PHE A 146 8.11 -3.90 -5.36
C PHE A 146 6.89 -4.82 -5.24
N ALA A 147 7.04 -6.08 -5.67
CA ALA A 147 6.02 -7.11 -5.50
C ALA A 147 5.75 -7.44 -4.03
N LEU A 148 6.80 -7.50 -3.20
CA LEU A 148 6.66 -7.70 -1.75
C LEU A 148 5.95 -6.51 -1.09
N ALA A 149 6.29 -5.28 -1.47
CA ALA A 149 5.59 -4.08 -0.99
C ALA A 149 4.08 -4.15 -1.26
N PHE A 150 3.72 -4.52 -2.48
CA PHE A 150 2.33 -4.74 -2.88
C PHE A 150 1.67 -5.87 -2.08
N LEU A 151 2.35 -7.01 -1.91
CA LEU A 151 1.82 -8.14 -1.15
C LEU A 151 1.48 -7.75 0.29
N PHE A 152 2.37 -7.04 0.99
CA PHE A 152 2.10 -6.56 2.34
C PHE A 152 0.91 -5.60 2.39
N ALA A 153 0.77 -4.71 1.42
CA ALA A 153 -0.38 -3.81 1.32
C ALA A 153 -1.69 -4.59 1.08
N VAL A 154 -1.69 -5.60 0.23
CA VAL A 154 -2.87 -6.45 -0.04
C VAL A 154 -3.30 -7.18 1.22
N ILE A 155 -2.36 -7.80 1.95
CA ILE A 155 -2.66 -8.49 3.21
C ILE A 155 -3.25 -7.51 4.23
N ALA A 156 -2.60 -6.35 4.43
CA ALA A 156 -3.07 -5.35 5.39
C ALA A 156 -4.43 -4.76 5.00
N GLY A 157 -4.65 -4.48 3.72
CA GLY A 157 -5.91 -3.96 3.18
C GLY A 157 -7.05 -4.97 3.30
N ALA A 158 -6.79 -6.24 2.96
CA ALA A 158 -7.76 -7.32 3.10
C ALA A 158 -8.16 -7.54 4.56
N LEU A 159 -7.19 -7.64 5.48
CA LEU A 159 -7.47 -7.70 6.92
C LEU A 159 -8.29 -6.50 7.36
N GLY A 160 -7.91 -5.28 6.95
CA GLY A 160 -8.65 -4.07 7.29
C GLY A 160 -10.11 -4.09 6.84
N ALA A 161 -10.37 -4.51 5.61
CA ALA A 161 -11.73 -4.62 5.08
C ALA A 161 -12.57 -5.67 5.83
N LEU A 162 -11.98 -6.83 6.13
CA LEU A 162 -12.66 -7.92 6.85
C LEU A 162 -12.96 -7.57 8.31
N ILE A 163 -12.02 -6.89 8.97
CA ILE A 163 -12.18 -6.41 10.35
C ILE A 163 -13.32 -5.39 10.41
N ASN A 164 -13.33 -4.41 9.49
CA ASN A 164 -14.39 -3.41 9.44
C ASN A 164 -15.77 -4.05 9.17
N LYS A 165 -15.84 -4.99 8.23
CA LYS A 165 -17.08 -5.71 7.92
C LYS A 165 -17.60 -6.48 9.14
N THR A 166 -16.71 -7.19 9.84
CA THR A 166 -17.08 -8.00 11.01
C THR A 166 -17.52 -7.13 12.19
N ALA A 167 -16.85 -5.99 12.40
CA ALA A 167 -17.22 -5.04 13.45
C ALA A 167 -18.56 -4.34 13.18
N SER A 168 -18.93 -4.15 11.91
CA SER A 168 -20.23 -3.54 11.55
C SER A 168 -21.42 -4.50 11.51
N ALA A 169 -21.17 -5.80 11.53
CA ALA A 169 -22.21 -6.84 11.40
C ALA A 169 -22.77 -7.32 12.74
N ASN A 170 -22.14 -6.91 13.85
CA ASN A 170 -22.50 -7.23 15.23
C ASN A 170 -22.80 -5.93 15.98
#